data_AF-A0AAV5QJ48-F1
#
_entry.id   AF-A0AAV5QJ48-F1
#
_cell.length_a   1.000
_cell.length_b   1.000
_cell.length_c   1.000
_cell.angle_alpha   90.00
_cell.angle_beta   90.00
_cell.angle_gamma   90.00
#
_symmetry.space_group_name_H-M   'P 1'
#
loop_
_entity.id
_entity.type
_entity.pdbx_description
1 polymer ?
#
loop_
_entity_poly.entity_id
_entity_poly.type
_entity_poly.pdbx_seq_one_letter_code
_entity_poly.pdbx_strand_id
1 'polypeptide(L)'
;MSLLTHQALGNTLFNTIKVTYRAAVTRKFGNHPLRCLQMTSHQVQSTPSFINTGNSITSGNTNDLIKNEDSQPLINSETSLECDADMGSEEGSEAPFPTHYIDTLEVYKELVSAGFTDLQSRRIIQITEQNLVSNLDCMIQKCAPKKDLENENYLFEAASSELSVEIKRSREQHLNKLRGGINILDRELNSVTDELNDLMISCKNECEVAINDHKSDNGLAQKQLNIKIREVENKINSRLISELKFSVENLRWSLTRRGIFCILSVAASVLLAVTGSKFLNQVEQEEVIEVTNTSSRDDFVKDNDEFPKENYECST
;
A
#
# COMPACT_ATOMS: atom_id res chain seq x y z
N MET A 1 10.09 67.22 -19.97
CA MET A 1 9.51 66.26 -20.92
C MET A 1 9.43 64.82 -20.36
N SER A 2 9.37 64.62 -19.02
CA SER A 2 9.31 63.28 -18.40
C SER A 2 8.08 63.02 -17.52
N LEU A 3 7.21 64.01 -17.29
CA LEU A 3 6.03 63.87 -16.44
C LEU A 3 4.76 63.45 -17.21
N LEU A 4 4.71 63.66 -18.53
CA LEU A 4 3.57 63.28 -19.36
C LEU A 4 3.58 61.79 -19.77
N THR A 5 4.74 61.14 -19.75
CA THR A 5 4.86 59.72 -20.13
C THR A 5 4.43 58.77 -19.01
N HIS A 6 4.58 59.17 -17.74
CA HIS A 6 4.15 58.34 -16.61
C HIS A 6 2.63 58.30 -16.43
N GLN A 7 1.92 59.37 -16.77
CA GLN A 7 0.46 59.44 -16.64
C GLN A 7 -0.26 58.69 -17.77
N ALA A 8 0.34 58.65 -18.97
CA ALA A 8 -0.18 57.88 -20.10
C ALA A 8 -0.11 56.37 -19.87
N LEU A 9 1.01 55.87 -19.30
CA LEU A 9 1.22 54.45 -19.00
C LEU A 9 0.26 53.93 -17.91
N GLY A 10 -0.04 54.75 -16.89
CA GLY A 10 -1.00 54.39 -15.84
C GLY A 10 -2.42 54.22 -16.37
N ASN A 11 -2.86 55.10 -17.27
CA ASN A 11 -4.20 55.02 -17.86
C ASN A 11 -4.35 53.83 -18.81
N THR A 12 -3.30 53.47 -19.56
CA THR A 12 -3.32 52.27 -20.40
C THR A 12 -3.35 50.98 -19.59
N LEU A 13 -2.63 50.92 -18.47
CA LEU A 13 -2.67 49.76 -17.58
C LEU A 13 -4.03 49.60 -16.90
N PHE A 14 -4.61 50.69 -16.39
CA PHE A 14 -5.91 50.67 -15.73
C PHE A 14 -7.04 50.29 -16.69
N ASN A 15 -7.03 50.81 -17.92
CA ASN A 15 -8.01 50.45 -18.93
C ASN A 15 -7.86 48.99 -19.40
N THR A 16 -6.62 48.50 -19.52
CA THR A 16 -6.37 47.09 -19.85
C THR A 16 -6.93 46.18 -18.75
N ILE A 17 -6.62 46.45 -17.48
CA ILE A 17 -7.14 45.68 -16.33
C ILE A 17 -8.68 45.71 -16.29
N LYS A 18 -9.30 46.86 -16.58
CA LYS A 18 -10.76 47.00 -16.58
C LYS A 18 -11.42 46.21 -17.72
N VAL A 19 -10.78 46.15 -18.90
CA VAL A 19 -11.24 45.33 -20.04
C VAL A 19 -11.08 43.83 -19.75
N THR A 20 -9.95 43.41 -19.18
CA THR A 20 -9.75 41.99 -18.81
C THR A 20 -10.69 41.55 -17.70
N TYR A 21 -10.98 42.42 -16.71
CA TYR A 21 -11.92 42.11 -15.64
C TYR A 21 -13.36 41.96 -16.17
N ARG A 22 -13.79 42.85 -17.08
CA ARG A 22 -15.12 42.76 -17.72
C ARG A 22 -15.26 41.51 -18.61
N ALA A 23 -14.19 41.08 -19.26
CA ALA A 23 -14.15 39.84 -20.05
C ALA A 23 -14.10 38.57 -19.17
N ALA A 24 -13.49 38.64 -17.98
CA ALA A 24 -13.45 37.53 -17.03
C ALA A 24 -14.80 37.33 -16.31
N VAL A 25 -15.50 38.41 -15.96
CA VAL A 25 -16.82 38.36 -15.32
C VAL A 25 -17.88 37.78 -16.28
N THR A 26 -17.78 38.05 -17.58
CA THR A 26 -18.70 37.52 -18.60
C THR A 26 -18.40 36.07 -19.01
N ARG A 27 -17.22 35.51 -18.72
CA ARG A 27 -16.94 34.07 -18.86
C ARG A 27 -17.41 33.23 -17.68
N LYS A 28 -17.53 33.81 -16.49
CA LYS A 28 -17.94 33.09 -15.27
C LYS A 28 -19.47 33.06 -15.07
N PHE A 29 -20.20 33.94 -15.74
CA PHE A 29 -21.65 33.91 -15.85
C PHE A 29 -22.04 33.55 -17.28
N GLY A 30 -22.08 32.25 -17.55
CA GLY A 30 -22.63 31.72 -18.80
C GLY A 30 -24.08 32.18 -18.97
N ASN A 31 -24.37 32.70 -20.16
CA ASN A 31 -25.71 32.96 -20.67
C ASN A 31 -26.61 31.74 -20.46
N HIS A 32 -27.52 31.80 -19.49
CA HIS A 32 -28.72 30.97 -19.49
C HIS A 32 -29.89 31.84 -19.93
N PRO A 33 -30.50 31.61 -21.10
CA PRO A 33 -31.74 32.26 -21.45
C PRO A 33 -32.84 31.78 -20.52
N LEU A 34 -33.61 32.75 -20.01
CA LEU A 34 -34.91 32.59 -19.38
C LEU A 34 -35.72 31.53 -20.15
N ARG A 35 -36.03 30.40 -19.51
CA ARG A 35 -37.04 29.48 -20.02
C ARG A 35 -37.97 29.09 -18.87
N CYS A 36 -39.08 29.83 -18.83
CA CYS A 36 -40.24 29.56 -17.99
C CYS A 36 -40.85 28.18 -18.33
N LEU A 37 -41.45 27.59 -17.29
CA LEU A 37 -42.68 26.80 -17.29
C LEU A 37 -42.89 25.80 -18.44
N GLN A 38 -42.78 24.51 -18.13
CA GLN A 38 -43.78 23.53 -18.54
C GLN A 38 -43.80 22.35 -17.55
N MET A 39 -44.85 22.32 -16.72
CA MET A 39 -45.34 21.09 -16.11
C MET A 39 -46.04 20.27 -17.20
N THR A 40 -45.72 18.97 -17.32
CA THR A 40 -46.70 17.94 -17.69
C THR A 40 -46.17 16.54 -17.39
N SER A 41 -46.95 15.85 -16.54
CA SER A 41 -47.38 14.45 -16.57
C SER A 41 -46.41 13.28 -16.36
N HIS A 42 -46.75 12.52 -15.32
CA HIS A 42 -46.44 11.11 -15.12
C HIS A 42 -46.66 10.25 -16.37
N GLN A 43 -45.78 9.28 -16.59
CA GLN A 43 -46.18 7.90 -16.92
C GLN A 43 -45.20 6.90 -16.31
N VAL A 44 -45.79 5.88 -15.69
CA VAL A 44 -45.20 4.63 -15.22
C VAL A 44 -44.89 3.76 -16.45
N GLN A 45 -43.80 2.99 -16.46
CA GLN A 45 -43.80 1.50 -16.45
C GLN A 45 -42.45 0.88 -16.86
N SER A 46 -42.16 -0.24 -16.18
CA SER A 46 -41.43 -1.45 -16.62
C SER A 46 -39.90 -1.45 -16.73
N THR A 47 -39.30 -2.31 -15.87
CA THR A 47 -38.03 -3.02 -16.02
C THR A 47 -38.09 -4.03 -17.18
N PRO A 48 -36.95 -4.65 -17.58
CA PRO A 48 -36.72 -6.01 -17.07
C PRO A 48 -35.24 -6.42 -16.79
N SER A 49 -35.12 -7.38 -15.85
CA SER A 49 -34.19 -8.54 -15.74
C SER A 49 -32.67 -8.39 -16.01
N PHE A 50 -31.80 -8.61 -15.02
CA PHE A 50 -31.19 -9.89 -14.59
C PHE A 50 -30.24 -10.57 -15.60
N ILE A 51 -28.93 -10.64 -15.29
CA ILE A 51 -28.19 -11.90 -15.09
C ILE A 51 -27.20 -11.72 -13.93
N ASN A 52 -27.31 -12.66 -12.99
CA ASN A 52 -26.45 -12.93 -11.87
C ASN A 52 -25.42 -13.98 -12.28
N THR A 53 -24.16 -13.88 -11.84
CA THR A 53 -23.33 -15.05 -11.60
C THR A 53 -22.41 -14.76 -10.42
N GLY A 54 -22.70 -15.41 -9.29
CA GLY A 54 -21.91 -15.31 -8.08
C GLY A 54 -20.65 -16.16 -8.11
N ASN A 55 -19.83 -15.99 -7.07
CA ASN A 55 -19.71 -17.06 -6.07
C ASN A 55 -19.25 -16.52 -4.73
N SER A 56 -19.97 -16.99 -3.70
CA SER A 56 -19.77 -16.82 -2.27
C SER A 56 -18.78 -17.85 -1.75
N ILE A 57 -17.92 -17.46 -0.80
CA ILE A 57 -17.60 -18.32 0.35
C ILE A 57 -17.70 -17.48 1.63
N THR A 58 -18.62 -17.93 2.48
CA THR A 58 -18.98 -17.49 3.83
C THR A 58 -18.12 -18.11 4.92
N SER A 59 -17.81 -17.32 5.96
CA SER A 59 -17.82 -17.68 7.41
C SER A 59 -17.10 -16.56 8.16
N GLY A 60 -17.56 -15.98 9.26
CA GLY A 60 -18.73 -16.18 10.11
C GLY A 60 -18.61 -15.18 11.28
N ASN A 61 -19.76 -14.69 11.75
CA ASN A 61 -19.98 -13.72 12.83
C ASN A 61 -19.24 -14.00 14.13
N THR A 62 -18.87 -12.93 14.85
CA THR A 62 -19.36 -12.65 16.22
C THR A 62 -19.26 -11.17 16.60
N ASN A 63 -20.43 -10.58 16.83
CA ASN A 63 -20.82 -9.66 17.91
C ASN A 63 -20.21 -8.24 17.99
N ASP A 64 -21.00 -7.29 17.48
CA ASP A 64 -21.62 -6.20 18.25
C ASP A 64 -21.15 -6.00 19.70
N LEU A 65 -20.46 -4.88 19.97
CA LEU A 65 -20.88 -3.89 20.97
C LEU A 65 -19.89 -2.70 20.99
N ILE A 66 -20.15 -1.65 20.21
CA ILE A 66 -19.87 -0.27 20.67
C ILE A 66 -21.04 0.60 20.24
N LYS A 67 -21.94 0.83 21.20
CA LYS A 67 -22.88 1.96 21.18
C LYS A 67 -22.08 3.26 21.28
N ASN A 68 -22.38 4.21 20.41
CA ASN A 68 -22.82 5.54 20.85
C ASN A 68 -23.55 6.26 19.73
N GLU A 69 -24.75 6.71 20.10
CA GLU A 69 -25.59 7.74 19.47
C GLU A 69 -24.73 8.98 19.16
N ASP A 70 -25.02 9.81 18.15
CA ASP A 70 -26.28 10.51 17.99
C ASP A 70 -26.32 11.26 16.65
N SER A 71 -27.52 11.69 16.25
CA SER A 71 -27.84 12.67 15.19
C SER A 71 -28.06 12.13 13.75
N GLN A 72 -29.08 11.30 13.58
CA GLN A 72 -29.96 11.44 12.41
C GLN A 72 -31.06 12.44 12.76
N PRO A 73 -31.46 13.30 11.82
CA PRO A 73 -32.88 13.49 11.64
C PRO A 73 -33.28 12.83 10.33
N LEU A 74 -34.07 11.76 10.48
CA LEU A 74 -35.14 11.44 9.54
C LEU A 74 -35.95 12.72 9.31
N ILE A 75 -35.95 13.23 8.08
CA ILE A 75 -37.15 13.85 7.48
C ILE A 75 -37.14 13.50 5.98
N ASN A 76 -37.49 12.25 5.72
CA ASN A 76 -38.19 11.85 4.51
C ASN A 76 -39.64 11.59 4.94
N SER A 77 -40.30 12.66 5.34
CA SER A 77 -41.71 12.84 5.04
C SER A 77 -41.77 13.81 3.89
N GLU A 78 -42.48 13.42 2.84
CA GLU A 78 -43.00 14.30 1.82
C GLU A 78 -43.64 15.50 2.52
N THR A 79 -42.89 16.58 2.67
CA THR A 79 -43.49 17.90 2.66
C THR A 79 -43.33 18.33 1.22
N SER A 80 -44.33 17.95 0.42
CA SER A 80 -44.96 18.92 -0.45
C SER A 80 -45.06 20.21 0.36
N LEU A 81 -44.06 21.09 0.27
CA LEU A 81 -44.32 22.50 0.37
C LEU A 81 -44.96 22.81 -0.97
N GLU A 82 -46.23 22.40 -1.07
CA GLU A 82 -47.23 23.30 -1.59
C GLU A 82 -46.86 24.66 -1.02
N CYS A 83 -46.27 25.49 -1.89
CA CYS A 83 -46.45 26.89 -1.75
C CYS A 83 -47.96 27.06 -1.85
N ASP A 84 -48.64 26.96 -0.71
CA ASP A 84 -49.89 27.64 -0.47
C ASP A 84 -49.54 29.13 -0.59
N ALA A 85 -49.38 29.55 -1.84
CA ALA A 85 -50.05 30.72 -2.30
C ALA A 85 -51.55 30.46 -2.08
N ASP A 86 -51.97 30.52 -0.81
CA ASP A 86 -53.23 31.16 -0.47
C ASP A 86 -53.07 32.63 -0.85
N MET A 87 -52.99 32.85 -2.17
CA MET A 87 -53.61 33.98 -2.80
C MET A 87 -55.07 33.75 -2.53
N GLY A 88 -55.49 34.15 -1.32
CA GLY A 88 -56.87 34.36 -0.98
C GLY A 88 -57.44 35.10 -2.17
N SER A 89 -58.26 34.37 -2.92
CA SER A 89 -59.02 34.90 -4.02
C SER A 89 -59.75 36.11 -3.49
N GLU A 90 -59.34 37.25 -4.04
CA GLU A 90 -60.10 38.47 -4.20
C GLU A 90 -61.59 38.30 -3.86
N GLU A 91 -61.95 38.67 -2.65
CA GLU A 91 -63.15 39.48 -2.49
C GLU A 91 -62.69 40.85 -2.04
N GLY A 92 -62.92 41.82 -2.92
CA GLY A 92 -62.61 43.22 -2.70
C GLY A 92 -63.17 43.70 -1.38
N SER A 93 -62.31 43.83 -0.39
CA SER A 93 -62.48 44.80 0.68
C SER A 93 -61.42 45.85 0.45
N GLU A 94 -61.71 46.67 -0.56
CA GLU A 94 -61.27 48.06 -0.58
C GLU A 94 -61.49 48.59 0.83
N ALA A 95 -60.39 48.77 1.57
CA ALA A 95 -60.45 49.23 2.95
C ALA A 95 -61.36 50.45 2.98
N PRO A 96 -62.39 50.51 3.85
CA PRO A 96 -63.25 51.67 3.91
C PRO A 96 -62.33 52.84 4.26
N PHE A 97 -62.11 53.74 3.30
CA PHE A 97 -61.57 55.05 3.60
C PHE A 97 -62.35 55.57 4.81
N PRO A 98 -61.73 56.24 5.80
CA PRO A 98 -62.51 56.93 6.81
C PRO A 98 -63.29 58.04 6.07
N THR A 99 -64.51 57.73 5.65
CA THR A 99 -65.40 58.62 4.90
C THR A 99 -65.97 59.72 5.79
N HIS A 100 -65.42 59.93 6.99
CA HIS A 100 -65.80 61.07 7.80
C HIS A 100 -64.90 62.25 7.46
N TYR A 101 -65.19 62.83 6.29
CA TYR A 101 -64.84 64.22 6.04
C TYR A 101 -65.54 65.07 7.10
N ILE A 102 -64.83 66.03 7.68
CA ILE A 102 -65.45 67.01 8.57
C ILE A 102 -66.42 67.84 7.72
N ASP A 103 -67.72 67.67 7.95
CA ASP A 103 -68.73 68.53 7.35
C ASP A 103 -68.73 69.88 8.08
N THR A 104 -68.07 70.86 7.45
CA THR A 104 -67.96 72.22 7.99
C THR A 104 -69.32 72.91 8.13
N LEU A 105 -70.35 72.50 7.38
CA LEU A 105 -71.70 73.07 7.47
C LEU A 105 -72.49 72.48 8.62
N GLU A 106 -72.32 71.19 8.91
CA GLU A 106 -72.94 70.55 10.07
C GLU A 106 -72.38 71.12 11.37
N VAL A 107 -71.05 71.17 11.49
CA VAL A 107 -70.36 71.77 12.64
C VAL A 107 -70.74 73.25 12.82
N TYR A 108 -70.89 73.99 11.71
CA TYR A 108 -71.36 75.38 11.76
C TYR A 108 -72.77 75.51 12.33
N LYS A 109 -73.71 74.65 11.91
CA LYS A 109 -75.10 74.65 12.40
C LYS A 109 -75.16 74.31 13.88
N GLU A 110 -74.38 73.33 14.34
CA GLU A 110 -74.28 72.96 15.75
C GLU A 110 -73.75 74.13 16.61
N LEU A 111 -72.68 74.80 16.15
CA LEU A 111 -72.11 75.97 16.83
C LEU A 111 -73.11 77.13 16.93
N VAL A 112 -73.85 77.42 15.86
CA VAL A 112 -74.89 78.44 15.87
C VAL A 112 -76.04 78.06 16.81
N SER A 113 -76.44 76.78 16.85
CA SER A 113 -77.48 76.28 17.77
C SER A 113 -77.06 76.33 19.25
N ALA A 114 -75.76 76.24 19.53
CA ALA A 114 -75.18 76.35 20.86
C ALA A 114 -75.00 77.81 21.35
N GLY A 115 -75.40 78.80 20.54
CA GLY A 115 -75.38 80.22 20.91
C GLY A 115 -74.12 81.00 20.51
N PHE A 116 -73.24 80.42 19.67
CA PHE A 116 -72.09 81.14 19.12
C PHE A 116 -72.52 82.10 17.99
N THR A 117 -71.84 83.25 17.90
CA THR A 117 -72.08 84.22 16.82
C THR A 117 -71.53 83.68 15.50
N ASP A 118 -72.15 84.00 14.35
CA ASP A 118 -71.71 83.56 13.01
C ASP A 118 -70.18 83.73 12.79
N LEU A 119 -69.64 84.90 13.17
CA LEU A 119 -68.22 85.19 13.07
C LEU A 119 -67.34 84.29 13.95
N GLN A 120 -67.81 83.93 15.14
CA GLN A 120 -67.08 83.05 16.06
C GLN A 120 -67.10 81.61 15.56
N SER A 121 -68.26 81.11 15.12
CA SER A 121 -68.43 79.77 14.57
C SER A 121 -67.55 79.56 13.34
N ARG A 122 -67.54 80.53 12.41
CA ARG A 122 -66.67 80.50 11.23
C ARG A 122 -65.19 80.49 11.61
N ARG A 123 -64.80 81.24 12.65
CA ARG A 123 -63.40 81.30 13.08
C ARG A 123 -62.93 80.01 13.74
N ILE A 124 -63.79 79.37 14.53
CA ILE A 124 -63.51 78.07 15.15
C ILE A 124 -63.32 77.01 14.06
N ILE A 125 -64.20 76.97 13.07
CA ILE A 125 -64.10 76.03 11.94
C ILE A 125 -62.78 76.24 11.18
N GLN A 126 -62.40 77.49 10.88
CA GLN A 126 -61.13 77.79 10.21
C GLN A 126 -59.90 77.29 11.01
N ILE A 127 -59.91 77.43 12.33
CA ILE A 127 -58.81 76.97 13.18
C ILE A 127 -58.75 75.44 13.22
N THR A 128 -59.90 74.79 13.35
CA THR A 128 -60.00 73.32 13.34
C THR A 128 -59.56 72.74 11.99
N GLU A 129 -59.96 73.37 10.88
CA GLU A 129 -59.53 73.01 9.53
C GLU A 129 -58.01 73.12 9.37
N GLN A 130 -57.41 74.23 9.80
CA GLN A 130 -55.95 74.42 9.75
C GLN A 130 -55.21 73.39 10.61
N ASN A 131 -55.73 73.09 11.80
CA ASN A 131 -55.14 72.10 12.69
C ASN A 131 -55.23 70.69 12.10
N LEU A 132 -56.37 70.33 11.51
CA LEU A 132 -56.57 69.05 10.84
C LEU A 132 -55.62 68.88 9.66
N VAL A 133 -55.51 69.88 8.78
CA VAL A 133 -54.60 69.86 7.63
C VAL A 133 -53.15 69.69 8.10
N SER A 134 -52.72 70.46 9.11
CA SER A 134 -51.35 70.35 9.64
C SER A 134 -51.02 68.98 10.22
N ASN A 135 -51.99 68.34 10.89
CA ASN A 135 -51.82 66.99 11.42
C ASN A 135 -51.86 65.93 10.32
N LEU A 136 -52.72 66.08 9.31
CA LEU A 136 -52.77 65.18 8.17
C LEU A 136 -51.47 65.22 7.36
N ASP A 137 -50.89 66.40 7.11
CA ASP A 137 -49.60 66.52 6.42
C ASP A 137 -48.47 65.83 7.20
N CYS A 138 -48.44 65.99 8.53
CA CYS A 138 -47.50 65.29 9.42
C CYS A 138 -47.69 63.76 9.36
N MET A 139 -48.94 63.29 9.31
CA MET A 139 -49.26 61.87 9.22
C MET A 139 -48.90 61.29 7.85
N ILE A 140 -49.20 61.98 6.76
CA ILE A 140 -48.83 61.55 5.39
C ILE A 140 -47.31 61.46 5.24
N GLN A 141 -46.55 62.36 5.85
CA GLN A 141 -45.08 62.27 5.84
C GLN A 141 -44.54 61.09 6.65
N LYS A 142 -45.25 60.64 7.70
CA LYS A 142 -44.83 59.54 8.57
C LYS A 142 -45.37 58.18 8.15
N CYS A 143 -46.52 58.15 7.49
CA CYS A 143 -47.20 56.93 7.06
C CYS A 143 -46.95 56.70 5.57
N ALA A 144 -46.31 55.58 5.24
CA ALA A 144 -46.23 55.13 3.86
C ALA A 144 -47.62 54.65 3.38
N PRO A 145 -48.01 54.94 2.13
CA PRO A 145 -49.21 54.38 1.52
C PRO A 145 -49.17 52.84 1.58
N LYS A 146 -50.31 52.21 1.90
CA LYS A 146 -50.44 50.75 1.99
C LYS A 146 -49.87 50.02 0.76
N LYS A 147 -50.12 50.55 -0.43
CA LYS A 147 -49.60 50.02 -1.71
C LYS A 147 -48.07 49.99 -1.79
N ASP A 148 -47.40 51.00 -1.22
CA ASP A 148 -45.94 51.10 -1.28
C ASP A 148 -45.32 50.14 -0.26
N LEU A 149 -45.96 50.00 0.92
CA LEU A 149 -45.56 49.00 1.92
C LEU A 149 -45.72 47.56 1.39
N GLU A 150 -46.82 47.26 0.72
CA GLU A 150 -47.05 45.94 0.12
C GLU A 150 -46.01 45.64 -0.96
N ASN A 151 -45.72 46.60 -1.84
CA ASN A 151 -44.66 46.45 -2.84
C ASN A 151 -43.29 46.16 -2.21
N GLU A 152 -42.86 46.97 -1.23
CA GLU A 152 -41.58 46.76 -0.55
C GLU A 152 -41.54 45.41 0.19
N ASN A 153 -42.66 44.97 0.75
CA ASN A 153 -42.76 43.65 1.38
C ASN A 153 -42.59 42.52 0.36
N TYR A 154 -43.18 42.63 -0.83
CA TYR A 154 -42.97 41.67 -1.92
C TYR A 154 -41.51 41.63 -2.37
N LEU A 155 -40.85 42.78 -2.52
CA LEU A 155 -39.44 42.84 -2.89
C LEU A 155 -38.55 42.21 -1.80
N PHE A 156 -38.86 42.48 -0.54
CA PHE A 156 -38.15 41.90 0.58
C PHE A 156 -38.30 40.38 0.62
N GLU A 157 -39.52 39.87 0.43
CA GLU A 157 -39.79 38.44 0.44
C GLU A 157 -39.15 37.72 -0.75
N ALA A 158 -39.14 38.35 -1.93
CA ALA A 158 -38.41 37.83 -3.08
C ALA A 158 -36.89 37.73 -2.78
N ALA A 159 -36.30 38.78 -2.19
CA ALA A 159 -34.89 38.80 -1.85
C ALA A 159 -34.55 37.81 -0.72
N SER A 160 -35.42 37.65 0.28
CA SER A 160 -35.23 36.71 1.39
C SER A 160 -35.30 35.25 0.91
N SER A 161 -36.21 34.97 -0.03
CA SER A 161 -36.35 33.67 -0.69
C SER A 161 -35.13 33.37 -1.57
N GLU A 162 -34.67 34.34 -2.37
CA GLU A 162 -33.45 34.20 -3.17
C GLU A 162 -32.22 33.92 -2.30
N LEU A 163 -32.03 34.68 -1.21
CA LEU A 163 -30.94 34.47 -0.28
C LEU A 163 -31.01 33.08 0.39
N SER A 164 -32.20 32.65 0.77
CA SER A 164 -32.42 31.34 1.38
C SER A 164 -32.06 30.21 0.41
N VAL A 165 -32.42 30.34 -0.87
CA VAL A 165 -32.04 29.40 -1.93
C VAL A 165 -30.53 29.40 -2.14
N GLU A 166 -29.89 30.57 -2.18
CA GLU A 166 -28.44 30.65 -2.37
C GLU A 166 -27.67 30.04 -1.18
N ILE A 167 -28.14 30.24 0.06
CA ILE A 167 -27.57 29.59 1.25
C ILE A 167 -27.71 28.06 1.16
N LYS A 168 -28.90 27.56 0.77
CA LYS A 168 -29.13 26.12 0.57
C LYS A 168 -28.20 25.56 -0.50
N ARG A 169 -28.13 26.22 -1.66
CA ARG A 169 -27.25 25.87 -2.78
C ARG A 169 -25.78 25.84 -2.36
N SER A 170 -25.32 26.85 -1.62
CA SER A 170 -23.96 26.91 -1.09
C SER A 170 -23.68 25.72 -0.16
N ARG A 171 -24.58 25.45 0.80
CA ARG A 171 -24.45 24.29 1.70
C ARG A 171 -24.39 22.97 0.94
N GLU A 172 -25.26 22.76 -0.04
CA GLU A 172 -25.25 21.56 -0.88
C GLU A 172 -23.95 21.43 -1.67
N GLN A 173 -23.43 22.52 -2.23
CA GLN A 173 -22.13 22.51 -2.89
C GLN A 173 -21.00 22.12 -1.94
N HIS A 174 -21.00 22.64 -0.72
CA HIS A 174 -20.01 22.28 0.30
C HIS A 174 -20.11 20.80 0.70
N LEU A 175 -21.33 20.30 0.92
CA LEU A 175 -21.57 18.89 1.23
C LEU A 175 -21.16 17.97 0.08
N ASN A 176 -21.44 18.35 -1.16
CA ASN A 176 -21.06 17.56 -2.34
C ASN A 176 -19.54 17.54 -2.53
N LYS A 177 -18.84 18.66 -2.27
CA LYS A 177 -17.37 18.68 -2.24
C LYS A 177 -16.82 17.77 -1.15
N LEU A 178 -17.38 17.84 0.06
CA LEU A 178 -16.93 17.01 1.18
C LEU A 178 -17.16 15.51 0.89
N ARG A 179 -18.34 15.14 0.39
CA ARG A 179 -18.65 13.77 -0.05
C ARG A 179 -17.68 13.31 -1.15
N GLY A 180 -17.38 14.17 -2.11
CA GLY A 180 -16.37 13.90 -3.14
C GLY A 180 -14.99 13.62 -2.52
N GLY A 181 -14.56 14.44 -1.56
CA GLY A 181 -13.31 14.25 -0.83
C GLY A 181 -13.27 12.94 -0.03
N ILE A 182 -14.35 12.59 0.67
CA ILE A 182 -14.46 11.32 1.40
C ILE A 182 -14.35 10.13 0.45
N ASN A 183 -15.04 10.16 -0.69
CA ASN A 183 -14.97 9.07 -1.67
C ASN A 183 -13.57 8.91 -2.29
N ILE A 184 -12.85 10.01 -2.50
CA ILE A 184 -11.46 9.96 -2.97
C ILE A 184 -10.58 9.33 -1.90
N LEU A 185 -10.70 9.78 -0.65
CA LEU A 185 -9.93 9.26 0.46
C LEU A 185 -10.18 7.76 0.69
N ASP A 186 -11.43 7.32 0.57
CA ASP A 186 -11.79 5.90 0.67
C ASP A 186 -11.15 5.06 -0.45
N ARG A 187 -11.15 5.55 -1.69
CA ARG A 187 -10.45 4.89 -2.80
C ARG A 187 -8.94 4.84 -2.59
N GLU A 188 -8.34 5.91 -2.08
CA GLU A 188 -6.90 5.94 -1.77
C GLU A 188 -6.56 4.98 -0.65
N LEU A 189 -7.35 4.93 0.42
CA LEU A 189 -7.16 3.99 1.53
C LEU A 189 -7.28 2.53 1.06
N ASN A 190 -8.29 2.23 0.26
CA ASN A 190 -8.45 0.90 -0.32
C ASN A 190 -7.26 0.54 -1.24
N SER A 191 -6.82 1.48 -2.09
CA SER A 191 -5.65 1.27 -2.95
C SER A 191 -4.38 0.98 -2.15
N VAL A 192 -4.13 1.72 -1.07
CA VAL A 192 -2.96 1.49 -0.21
C VAL A 192 -3.08 0.17 0.54
N THR A 193 -4.29 -0.21 0.95
CA THR A 193 -4.55 -1.49 1.61
C THR A 193 -4.29 -2.67 0.67
N ASP A 194 -4.73 -2.57 -0.58
CA ASP A 194 -4.48 -3.56 -1.61
C ASP A 194 -2.98 -3.68 -1.90
N GLU A 195 -2.27 -2.56 -2.06
CA GLU A 195 -0.81 -2.55 -2.26
C GLU A 195 -0.07 -3.19 -1.07
N LEU A 196 -0.49 -2.89 0.16
CA LEU A 196 0.08 -3.50 1.36
C LEU A 196 -0.17 -5.01 1.41
N ASN A 197 -1.37 -5.45 1.02
CA ASN A 197 -1.70 -6.86 0.97
C ASN A 197 -0.88 -7.59 -0.10
N ASP A 198 -0.72 -7.00 -1.27
CA ASP A 198 0.13 -7.53 -2.34
C ASP A 198 1.60 -7.63 -1.89
N LEU A 199 2.13 -6.60 -1.22
CA LEU A 199 3.48 -6.64 -0.66
C LEU A 199 3.62 -7.70 0.44
N MET A 200 2.59 -7.88 1.27
CA MET A 200 2.59 -8.92 2.31
C MET A 200 2.60 -10.32 1.69
N ILE A 201 1.79 -10.55 0.66
CA ILE A 201 1.75 -11.81 -0.08
C ILE A 201 3.09 -12.04 -0.79
N SER A 202 3.66 -11.03 -1.43
CA SER A 202 4.98 -11.11 -2.09
C SER A 202 6.06 -11.48 -1.10
N CYS A 203 6.16 -10.76 0.03
CA CYS A 203 7.14 -11.01 1.08
C CYS A 203 6.99 -12.42 1.67
N LYS A 204 5.75 -12.88 1.89
CA LYS A 204 5.49 -14.25 2.33
C LYS A 204 6.00 -15.26 1.32
N ASN A 205 5.68 -15.08 0.03
CA ASN A 205 6.11 -15.99 -1.03
C ASN A 205 7.64 -16.00 -1.16
N GLU A 206 8.29 -14.83 -1.11
CA GLU A 206 9.76 -14.69 -1.12
C GLU A 206 10.39 -15.42 0.07
N CYS A 207 9.81 -15.28 1.27
CA CYS A 207 10.26 -16.00 2.46
C CYS A 207 10.09 -17.53 2.31
N GLU A 208 8.96 -17.99 1.78
CA GLU A 208 8.73 -19.42 1.50
C GLU A 208 9.72 -19.98 0.48
N VAL A 209 10.01 -19.23 -0.59
CA VAL A 209 11.04 -19.57 -1.57
C VAL A 209 12.42 -19.65 -0.92
N ALA A 210 12.81 -18.63 -0.15
CA ALA A 210 14.10 -18.61 0.54
C ALA A 210 14.26 -19.78 1.53
N ILE A 211 13.21 -20.10 2.29
CA ILE A 211 13.19 -21.27 3.19
C ILE A 211 13.34 -22.56 2.41
N ASN A 212 12.64 -22.70 1.28
CA ASN A 212 12.75 -23.88 0.43
C ASN A 212 14.14 -24.03 -0.18
N ASP A 213 14.75 -22.94 -0.63
CA ASP A 213 16.11 -22.92 -1.13
C ASP A 213 17.11 -23.33 -0.05
N HIS A 214 17.00 -22.75 1.16
CA HIS A 214 17.81 -23.18 2.31
C HIS A 214 17.64 -24.67 2.64
N LYS A 215 16.41 -25.19 2.57
CA LYS A 215 16.14 -26.61 2.81
C LYS A 215 16.76 -27.49 1.71
N SER A 216 16.65 -27.06 0.45
CA SER A 216 17.26 -27.73 -0.70
C SER A 216 18.79 -27.75 -0.59
N ASP A 217 19.40 -26.60 -0.31
CA ASP A 217 20.85 -26.44 -0.12
C ASP A 217 21.37 -27.29 1.03
N ASN A 218 20.69 -27.25 2.19
CA ASN A 218 21.02 -28.11 3.31
C ASN A 218 20.89 -29.60 2.94
N GLY A 219 19.85 -29.97 2.19
CA GLY A 219 19.68 -31.33 1.69
C GLY A 219 20.78 -31.76 0.72
N LEU A 220 21.23 -30.87 -0.16
CA LEU A 220 22.36 -31.09 -1.06
C LEU A 220 23.67 -31.23 -0.29
N ALA A 221 23.93 -30.35 0.69
CA ALA A 221 25.10 -30.43 1.56
C ALA A 221 25.12 -31.75 2.33
N GLN A 222 23.99 -32.18 2.89
CA GLN A 222 23.86 -33.49 3.54
C GLN A 222 24.14 -34.65 2.57
N LYS A 223 23.60 -34.60 1.34
CA LYS A 223 23.90 -35.61 0.31
C LYS A 223 25.38 -35.65 -0.04
N GLN A 224 26.03 -34.49 -0.17
CA GLN A 224 27.47 -34.40 -0.43
C GLN A 224 28.29 -35.01 0.72
N LEU A 225 27.92 -34.72 1.97
CA LEU A 225 28.55 -35.35 3.15
C LEU A 225 28.37 -36.87 3.12
N ASN A 226 27.16 -37.36 2.82
CA ASN A 226 26.90 -38.79 2.69
C ASN A 226 27.72 -39.46 1.58
N ILE A 227 27.91 -38.78 0.44
CA ILE A 227 28.79 -39.28 -0.64
C ILE A 227 30.24 -39.35 -0.15
N LYS A 228 30.74 -38.30 0.51
CA LYS A 228 32.10 -38.29 1.09
C LYS A 228 32.28 -39.39 2.13
N ILE A 229 31.30 -39.61 3.01
CA ILE A 229 31.33 -40.70 3.99
C ILE A 229 31.44 -42.05 3.27
N ARG A 230 30.60 -42.32 2.28
CA ARG A 230 30.66 -43.56 1.49
C ARG A 230 31.97 -43.72 0.72
N GLU A 231 32.51 -42.64 0.19
CA GLU A 231 33.81 -42.65 -0.48
C GLU A 231 34.92 -43.01 0.50
N VAL A 232 34.91 -42.43 1.70
CA VAL A 232 35.84 -42.76 2.78
C VAL A 232 35.66 -44.20 3.23
N GLU A 233 34.44 -44.68 3.44
CA GLU A 233 34.13 -46.07 3.77
C GLU A 233 34.69 -47.03 2.70
N ASN A 234 34.46 -46.74 1.42
CA ASN A 234 34.97 -47.56 0.32
C ASN A 234 36.51 -47.51 0.21
N LYS A 235 37.12 -46.34 0.45
CA LYS A 235 38.58 -46.20 0.51
C LYS A 235 39.18 -46.98 1.67
N ILE A 236 38.59 -46.89 2.86
CA ILE A 236 39.00 -47.66 4.05
C ILE A 236 38.87 -49.14 3.76
N ASN A 237 37.72 -49.59 3.25
CA ASN A 237 37.48 -51.00 2.96
C ASN A 237 38.48 -51.54 1.92
N SER A 238 38.65 -50.84 0.80
CA SER A 238 39.60 -51.25 -0.24
C SER A 238 41.05 -51.23 0.23
N ARG A 239 41.51 -50.17 0.90
CA ARG A 239 42.90 -50.04 1.39
C ARG A 239 43.20 -51.04 2.50
N LEU A 240 42.37 -51.10 3.55
CA LEU A 240 42.59 -52.00 4.68
C LEU A 240 42.46 -53.47 4.27
N ILE A 241 41.44 -53.85 3.49
CA ILE A 241 41.32 -55.24 3.04
C ILE A 241 42.45 -55.60 2.08
N SER A 242 42.86 -54.72 1.17
CA SER A 242 43.97 -54.99 0.26
C SER A 242 45.30 -55.15 1.00
N GLU A 243 45.59 -54.30 1.98
CA GLU A 243 46.80 -54.38 2.80
C GLU A 243 46.80 -55.61 3.70
N LEU A 244 45.67 -55.94 4.33
CA LEU A 244 45.52 -57.16 5.12
C LEU A 244 45.66 -58.42 4.25
N LYS A 245 45.01 -58.44 3.08
CA LYS A 245 45.12 -59.56 2.15
C LYS A 245 46.53 -59.72 1.61
N PHE A 246 47.22 -58.62 1.28
CA PHE A 246 48.62 -58.65 0.87
C PHE A 246 49.53 -59.13 2.00
N SER A 247 49.31 -58.67 3.23
CA SER A 247 50.09 -59.11 4.40
C SER A 247 49.93 -60.61 4.67
N VAL A 248 48.69 -61.12 4.60
CA VAL A 248 48.40 -62.55 4.72
C VAL A 248 49.07 -63.35 3.60
N GLU A 249 48.96 -62.86 2.36
CA GLU A 249 49.56 -63.53 1.21
C GLU A 249 51.09 -63.54 1.33
N ASN A 250 51.71 -62.41 1.66
CA ASN A 250 53.15 -62.31 1.90
C ASN A 250 53.61 -63.23 3.04
N LEU A 251 52.82 -63.35 4.10
CA LEU A 251 53.09 -64.29 5.19
C LEU A 251 53.08 -65.74 4.67
N ARG A 252 52.10 -66.12 3.84
CA ARG A 252 52.04 -67.44 3.19
C ARG A 252 53.25 -67.68 2.28
N TRP A 253 53.66 -66.71 1.47
CA TRP A 253 54.85 -66.81 0.62
C TRP A 253 56.14 -66.97 1.42
N SER A 254 56.29 -66.21 2.52
CA SER A 254 57.48 -66.31 3.37
C SER A 254 57.54 -67.62 4.14
N LEU A 255 56.39 -68.13 4.63
CA LEU A 255 56.29 -69.35 5.42
C LEU A 255 56.59 -70.58 4.56
N THR A 256 56.04 -70.65 3.35
CA THR A 256 56.32 -71.76 2.42
C THR A 256 57.78 -71.77 2.01
N ARG A 257 58.36 -70.60 1.65
CA ARG A 257 59.78 -70.49 1.30
C ARG A 257 60.69 -70.91 2.46
N ARG A 258 60.44 -70.43 3.68
CA ARG A 258 61.23 -70.80 4.87
C ARG A 258 61.04 -72.27 5.26
N GLY A 259 59.82 -72.80 5.17
CA GLY A 259 59.53 -74.21 5.46
C GLY A 259 60.26 -75.18 4.53
N ILE A 260 60.33 -74.86 3.23
CA ILE A 260 61.09 -75.66 2.25
C ILE A 260 62.58 -75.70 2.63
N PHE A 261 63.18 -74.56 3.01
CA PHE A 261 64.58 -74.52 3.44
C PHE A 261 64.84 -75.35 4.70
N CYS A 262 63.92 -75.35 5.67
CA CYS A 262 64.04 -76.19 6.87
C CYS A 262 63.99 -77.69 6.53
N ILE A 263 63.10 -78.12 5.63
CA ILE A 263 63.00 -79.53 5.22
C ILE A 263 64.28 -79.95 4.48
N LEU A 264 64.76 -79.12 3.54
CA LEU A 264 66.00 -79.36 2.82
C LEU A 264 67.21 -79.42 3.75
N SER A 265 67.31 -78.53 4.75
CA SER A 265 68.43 -78.52 5.67
C SER A 265 68.47 -79.76 6.56
N VAL A 266 67.32 -80.25 7.03
CA VAL A 266 67.22 -81.50 7.79
C VAL A 266 67.63 -82.69 6.92
N ALA A 267 67.15 -82.77 5.68
CA ALA A 267 67.54 -83.83 4.75
C ALA A 267 69.05 -83.80 4.45
N ALA A 268 69.62 -82.62 4.18
CA ALA A 268 71.05 -82.45 3.95
C ALA A 268 71.88 -82.83 5.18
N SER A 269 71.44 -82.48 6.39
CA SER A 269 72.10 -82.85 7.64
C SER A 269 72.17 -84.37 7.82
N VAL A 270 71.08 -85.09 7.53
CA VAL A 270 71.08 -86.56 7.57
C VAL A 270 72.06 -87.16 6.54
N LEU A 271 72.09 -86.64 5.31
CA LEU A 271 73.02 -87.10 4.28
C LEU A 271 74.48 -86.80 4.65
N LEU A 272 74.77 -85.64 5.22
CA LEU A 272 76.10 -85.28 5.73
C LEU A 272 76.51 -86.15 6.91
N ALA A 273 75.61 -86.45 7.84
CA ALA A 273 75.90 -87.36 8.95
C ALA A 273 76.25 -88.76 8.44
N VAL A 274 75.47 -89.30 7.50
CA VAL A 274 75.72 -90.62 6.90
C VAL A 274 77.03 -90.65 6.10
N THR A 275 77.31 -89.61 5.32
CA THR A 275 78.53 -89.54 4.49
C THR A 275 79.79 -89.26 5.33
N GLY A 276 79.69 -88.40 6.34
CA GLY A 276 80.75 -88.18 7.32
C GLY A 276 81.06 -89.43 8.13
N SER A 277 80.04 -90.23 8.47
CA SER A 277 80.24 -91.54 9.11
C SER A 277 80.97 -92.53 8.19
N LYS A 278 80.79 -92.43 6.86
CA LYS A 278 81.54 -93.25 5.89
C LYS A 278 82.98 -92.77 5.72
N PHE A 279 83.23 -91.46 5.74
CA PHE A 279 84.59 -90.90 5.64
C PHE A 279 85.43 -91.24 6.88
N LEU A 280 84.86 -91.15 8.08
CA LEU A 280 85.54 -91.59 9.32
C LEU A 280 85.82 -93.10 9.34
N ASN A 281 84.91 -93.92 8.78
CA ASN A 281 85.14 -95.37 8.63
C ASN A 281 86.14 -95.73 7.51
N GLN A 282 86.54 -94.79 6.64
CA GLN A 282 87.50 -95.02 5.56
C GLN A 282 88.94 -94.62 5.96
N VAL A 283 89.11 -93.96 7.10
CA VAL A 283 90.42 -93.60 7.69
C VAL A 283 90.98 -94.73 8.57
N GLU A 284 90.19 -95.75 8.91
CA GLU A 284 90.58 -96.81 9.86
C GLU A 284 91.06 -98.13 9.21
N GLN A 285 91.24 -98.19 7.88
CA GLN A 285 91.71 -99.41 7.19
C GLN A 285 92.76 -99.19 6.09
N GLU A 286 93.80 -98.39 6.34
CA GLU A 286 95.02 -98.47 5.53
C GLU A 286 96.28 -98.34 6.40
N GLU A 287 96.79 -99.52 6.76
CA GLU A 287 98.22 -99.86 6.83
C GLU A 287 99.04 -99.56 8.11
N VAL A 288 99.25 -100.65 8.86
CA VAL A 288 100.40 -100.89 9.75
C VAL A 288 101.52 -101.50 8.91
N ILE A 289 102.73 -100.92 9.00
CA ILE A 289 104.05 -101.29 8.43
C ILE A 289 104.25 -100.69 7.01
N GLU A 290 105.11 -99.69 6.81
CA GLU A 290 106.57 -99.85 6.90
C GLU A 290 107.31 -98.53 7.17
N VAL A 291 108.37 -98.62 7.97
CA VAL A 291 109.02 -97.53 8.71
C VAL A 291 110.43 -97.24 8.15
N THR A 292 110.75 -95.93 8.09
CA THR A 292 112.08 -95.27 8.15
C THR A 292 113.02 -95.23 6.93
N ASN A 293 113.11 -94.04 6.33
CA ASN A 293 114.36 -93.26 6.13
C ASN A 293 113.97 -91.80 5.79
N THR A 294 114.13 -90.84 6.71
CA THR A 294 115.31 -89.99 7.01
C THR A 294 115.67 -88.93 5.96
N SER A 295 115.76 -87.69 6.47
CA SER A 295 116.58 -86.55 6.00
C SER A 295 116.05 -85.73 4.81
N SER A 296 116.15 -84.40 4.72
CA SER A 296 116.41 -83.21 5.56
C SER A 296 116.41 -82.01 4.58
N ARG A 297 116.28 -80.77 5.09
CA ARG A 297 116.61 -79.47 4.43
C ARG A 297 115.66 -79.02 3.34
N ASP A 298 115.54 -77.76 2.97
CA ASP A 298 115.73 -76.40 3.51
C ASP A 298 115.20 -75.51 2.35
N ASP A 299 115.04 -74.20 2.58
CA ASP A 299 115.01 -73.14 1.54
C ASP A 299 113.69 -73.02 0.73
N PHE A 300 113.20 -71.87 0.30
CA PHE A 300 113.56 -70.47 0.43
C PHE A 300 112.44 -69.62 -0.20
N VAL A 301 112.38 -68.38 0.26
CA VAL A 301 111.60 -67.20 -0.15
C VAL A 301 111.54 -66.92 -1.67
N LYS A 302 110.45 -66.29 -2.13
CA LYS A 302 110.41 -65.13 -3.07
C LYS A 302 108.94 -64.71 -3.26
N ASP A 303 108.54 -63.50 -2.86
CA ASP A 303 108.60 -62.24 -3.63
C ASP A 303 107.79 -62.34 -4.94
N ASN A 304 107.03 -61.36 -5.42
CA ASN A 304 106.48 -60.07 -5.00
C ASN A 304 105.52 -59.67 -6.15
N ASP A 305 104.85 -58.53 -6.00
CA ASP A 305 104.51 -57.59 -7.10
C ASP A 305 103.22 -57.81 -7.93
N GLU A 306 102.28 -56.90 -7.66
CA GLU A 306 101.88 -55.82 -8.59
C GLU A 306 100.49 -55.88 -9.28
N PHE A 307 99.81 -54.73 -9.13
CA PHE A 307 98.53 -54.18 -9.64
C PHE A 307 98.38 -54.21 -11.20
N PRO A 308 97.36 -53.59 -11.87
CA PRO A 308 96.03 -53.04 -11.48
C PRO A 308 94.87 -53.37 -12.49
N LYS A 309 93.71 -52.71 -12.28
CA LYS A 309 92.70 -52.15 -13.22
C LYS A 309 91.32 -52.81 -13.15
N GLU A 310 90.25 -52.09 -12.75
CA GLU A 310 89.49 -51.07 -13.51
C GLU A 310 89.03 -51.62 -14.88
N ASN A 311 87.78 -51.54 -15.33
CA ASN A 311 86.59 -50.77 -14.95
C ASN A 311 85.40 -51.28 -15.86
N TYR A 312 84.28 -50.53 -15.86
CA TYR A 312 83.25 -50.35 -16.91
C TYR A 312 82.33 -51.57 -17.24
N GLU A 313 80.99 -51.50 -17.36
CA GLU A 313 79.91 -50.49 -17.56
C GLU A 313 78.59 -51.17 -17.07
N CYS A 314 77.55 -50.56 -16.48
CA CYS A 314 76.68 -49.41 -16.73
C CYS A 314 75.63 -49.54 -17.87
N SER A 315 74.38 -49.16 -17.55
CA SER A 315 73.16 -48.96 -18.36
C SER A 315 72.35 -50.23 -18.61
N THR A 316 71.04 -50.31 -18.32
CA THR A 316 69.97 -49.30 -18.39
C THR A 316 68.81 -49.70 -17.49
#